data_AF-A0A919S774-F1
#
_entry.id   AF-A0A919S774-F1
#
_cell.length_a   1.000
_cell.length_b   1.000
_cell.length_c   1.000
_cell.angle_alpha   90.00
_cell.angle_beta   90.00
_cell.angle_gamma   90.00
#
_symmetry.space_group_name_H-M   'P 1'
#
loop_
_entity.id
_entity.type
_entity.pdbx_description
1 polymer ?
#
loop_
_entity_poly.entity_id
_entity_poly.type
_entity_poly.pdbx_seq_one_letter_code
_entity_poly.pdbx_strand_id
1 'polypeptide(L)'
;MLALPMSPASAADNLSLNAGADGSSKASGSSYGNVKDGNTGTYWAPGSTTGYVSVKWGSATAVSSAVIKPASGGGSISAWRLLNADNGAVLASGSGSPSTISFSSTSLKKLTFDITSASGAPRIAEFETYSSGGSTPTTSPTTPPTTSPTPGPTGNPGAPTGSWPASAGSERISGTVTVSGTFDGGMKTYCCIGDGSQSESQDPMFKIANGGTLQNVILGSPAGDGVHCEGTCTIRNVWWNDIGEDAATFKGTGGGTSYVIGGGARSGSDKTFQHNGNGTVSISGFYLSGSGKLYRGCGNCTNSYQRHVKIDNVLLNDIDMIAGINSNWGDTATITRVTVSNSSSVVACGKYKGVAKGSEPTYLGAGWNDANCKVSQSDITYR
;
A
#
# COMPACT_ATOMS: atom_id res chain seq x y z
N MET A 1 13.13 -31.31 9.28
CA MET A 1 11.65 -31.21 9.28
C MET A 1 11.26 -30.31 8.12
N LEU A 2 10.69 -30.88 7.07
CA LEU A 2 10.17 -30.12 5.92
C LEU A 2 8.93 -29.34 6.38
N ALA A 3 8.96 -28.00 6.32
CA ALA A 3 7.76 -27.19 6.44
C ALA A 3 6.98 -27.31 5.12
N LEU A 4 5.75 -27.81 5.19
CA LEU A 4 4.82 -27.84 4.07
C LEU A 4 4.44 -26.41 3.64
N PRO A 5 4.18 -26.16 2.35
CA PRO A 5 3.66 -24.88 1.88
C PRO A 5 2.27 -24.62 2.49
N MET A 6 2.10 -23.45 3.10
CA MET A 6 0.86 -22.99 3.71
C MET A 6 -0.17 -22.70 2.62
N SER A 7 -1.33 -23.37 2.68
CA SER A 7 -2.45 -23.19 1.74
C SER A 7 -2.98 -21.74 1.76
N PRO A 8 -3.48 -21.21 0.62
CA PRO A 8 -4.20 -19.94 0.61
C PRO A 8 -5.46 -20.06 1.48
N ALA A 9 -5.68 -19.08 2.34
CA ALA A 9 -6.86 -19.07 3.19
C ALA A 9 -8.12 -19.02 2.33
N SER A 10 -9.10 -19.82 2.71
CA SER A 10 -10.40 -19.91 2.05
C SER A 10 -11.48 -19.39 3.00
N ALA A 11 -12.72 -19.16 2.55
CA ALA A 11 -13.83 -18.74 3.42
C ALA A 11 -13.99 -19.61 4.70
N ALA A 12 -13.35 -20.77 4.76
CA ALA A 12 -13.17 -21.63 5.92
C ALA A 12 -12.41 -21.00 7.12
N ASP A 13 -11.67 -19.90 6.92
CA ASP A 13 -10.82 -19.30 7.98
C ASP A 13 -11.46 -18.09 8.69
N ASN A 14 -12.67 -17.67 8.28
CA ASN A 14 -13.41 -16.61 8.98
C ASN A 14 -13.95 -17.14 10.32
N LEU A 15 -13.29 -16.76 11.40
CA LEU A 15 -13.63 -17.18 12.77
C LEU A 15 -14.98 -16.66 13.24
N SER A 16 -15.56 -15.66 12.56
CA SER A 16 -16.87 -15.10 12.90
C SER A 16 -18.03 -16.01 12.50
N LEU A 17 -17.89 -16.84 11.45
CA LEU A 17 -19.00 -17.68 10.95
C LEU A 17 -19.53 -18.66 12.02
N ASN A 18 -18.65 -19.11 12.91
CA ASN A 18 -18.98 -20.02 14.01
C ASN A 18 -19.17 -19.30 15.35
N ALA A 19 -19.11 -17.97 15.37
CA ALA A 19 -19.25 -17.15 16.57
C ALA A 19 -20.72 -16.85 16.89
N GLY A 20 -20.98 -16.41 18.12
CA GLY A 20 -22.18 -15.65 18.46
C GLY A 20 -22.03 -14.18 18.07
N ALA A 21 -23.15 -13.46 18.01
CA ALA A 21 -23.14 -12.01 17.81
C ALA A 21 -24.10 -11.31 18.77
N ASP A 22 -23.73 -10.11 19.22
CA ASP A 22 -24.60 -9.19 19.95
C ASP A 22 -24.23 -7.73 19.65
N GLY A 23 -24.95 -6.77 20.22
CA GLY A 23 -24.70 -5.37 19.96
C GLY A 23 -25.47 -4.46 20.89
N SER A 24 -25.43 -3.18 20.56
CA SER A 24 -26.14 -2.11 21.24
C SER A 24 -27.66 -2.17 20.98
N SER A 25 -28.12 -1.39 20.01
CA SER A 25 -29.50 -1.34 19.52
C SER A 25 -29.63 -2.01 18.15
N LYS A 26 -30.87 -2.19 17.70
CA LYS A 26 -31.17 -2.91 16.46
C LYS A 26 -32.34 -2.25 15.73
N ALA A 27 -32.11 -1.76 14.53
CA ALA A 27 -33.16 -1.22 13.67
C ALA A 27 -34.10 -2.33 13.18
N SER A 28 -35.35 -1.96 12.85
CA SER A 28 -36.33 -2.89 12.26
C SER A 28 -35.79 -3.51 10.97
N GLY A 29 -36.01 -4.81 10.79
CA GLY A 29 -35.50 -5.56 9.63
C GLY A 29 -34.02 -5.94 9.69
N SER A 30 -33.32 -5.68 10.79
CA SER A 30 -31.91 -6.06 10.99
C SER A 30 -31.72 -7.11 12.10
N SER A 31 -30.60 -7.83 12.09
CA SER A 31 -30.24 -8.85 13.08
C SER A 31 -28.76 -8.76 13.46
N TYR A 32 -28.41 -8.95 14.73
CA TYR A 32 -27.00 -9.12 15.12
C TYR A 32 -26.37 -10.31 14.42
N GLY A 33 -27.14 -11.38 14.18
CA GLY A 33 -26.65 -12.58 13.51
C GLY A 33 -26.21 -12.36 12.06
N ASN A 34 -26.65 -11.27 11.43
CA ASN A 34 -26.35 -10.97 10.04
C ASN A 34 -24.88 -10.61 9.83
N VAL A 35 -24.17 -10.04 10.81
CA VAL A 35 -22.75 -9.65 10.63
C VAL A 35 -21.78 -10.84 10.55
N LYS A 36 -22.27 -12.06 10.49
CA LYS A 36 -21.46 -13.27 10.59
C LYS A 36 -22.13 -14.46 9.91
N ASP A 37 -23.08 -14.21 9.01
CA ASP A 37 -23.79 -15.27 8.28
C ASP A 37 -23.15 -15.54 6.91
N GLY A 38 -22.14 -14.75 6.51
CA GLY A 38 -21.47 -14.86 5.23
C GLY A 38 -22.30 -14.32 4.06
N ASN A 39 -23.42 -13.64 4.34
CA ASN A 39 -24.34 -13.08 3.37
C ASN A 39 -24.31 -11.55 3.38
N THR A 40 -23.55 -10.99 2.44
CA THR A 40 -23.48 -9.52 2.25
C THR A 40 -24.80 -8.82 1.86
N GLY A 41 -25.88 -9.58 1.62
CA GLY A 41 -27.22 -9.05 1.37
C GLY A 41 -28.05 -8.82 2.64
N THR A 42 -27.66 -9.37 3.79
CA THR A 42 -28.27 -9.09 5.10
C THR A 42 -27.40 -8.09 5.87
N TYR A 43 -27.93 -7.46 6.92
CA TYR A 43 -27.15 -6.52 7.73
C TYR A 43 -27.66 -6.35 9.15
N TRP A 44 -26.77 -5.91 10.03
CA TRP A 44 -27.11 -5.24 11.28
C TRP A 44 -27.08 -3.72 11.09
N ALA A 45 -27.98 -3.00 11.76
CA ALA A 45 -27.92 -1.55 11.89
C ALA A 45 -28.33 -1.11 13.29
N PRO A 46 -27.63 -0.14 13.92
CA PRO A 46 -28.10 0.46 15.16
C PRO A 46 -29.32 1.35 14.90
N GLY A 47 -30.07 1.67 15.95
CA GLY A 47 -31.21 2.59 15.89
C GLY A 47 -30.84 4.07 15.80
N SER A 48 -29.55 4.41 15.75
CA SER A 48 -29.04 5.79 15.73
C SER A 48 -27.81 5.93 14.81
N THR A 49 -27.21 7.11 14.74
CA THR A 49 -25.95 7.36 14.03
C THR A 49 -24.73 6.71 14.70
N THR A 50 -24.87 6.23 15.93
CA THR A 50 -23.83 5.50 16.67
C THR A 50 -24.36 4.18 17.22
N GLY A 51 -23.44 3.29 17.57
CA GLY A 51 -23.74 2.00 18.16
C GLY A 51 -22.62 1.00 17.91
N TYR A 52 -22.68 -0.13 18.61
CA TYR A 52 -21.70 -1.20 18.46
C TYR A 52 -22.34 -2.54 18.10
N VAL A 53 -21.55 -3.37 17.43
CA VAL A 53 -21.83 -4.79 17.18
C VAL A 53 -20.58 -5.61 17.51
N SER A 54 -20.77 -6.84 17.99
CA SER A 54 -19.69 -7.71 18.44
C SER A 54 -19.84 -9.11 17.89
N VAL A 55 -18.69 -9.75 17.68
CA VAL A 55 -18.59 -11.21 17.55
C VAL A 55 -18.04 -11.78 18.86
N LYS A 56 -18.55 -12.95 19.28
CA LYS A 56 -18.20 -13.57 20.56
C LYS A 56 -18.09 -15.09 20.48
N TRP A 57 -17.14 -15.65 21.21
CA TRP A 57 -16.85 -17.07 21.26
C TRP A 57 -17.08 -17.64 22.66
N GLY A 58 -17.37 -18.94 22.74
CA GLY A 58 -17.56 -19.62 24.04
C GLY A 58 -16.28 -19.72 24.88
N SER A 59 -15.12 -19.65 24.22
CA SER A 59 -13.78 -19.65 24.82
C SER A 59 -12.91 -18.56 24.19
N ALA A 60 -11.80 -18.21 24.86
CA ALA A 60 -10.89 -17.19 24.34
C ALA A 60 -10.31 -17.64 23.00
N THR A 61 -10.45 -16.80 21.98
CA THR A 61 -10.00 -17.05 20.61
C THR A 61 -8.97 -15.99 20.23
N ALA A 62 -7.85 -16.45 19.66
CA ALA A 62 -6.79 -15.57 19.20
C ALA A 62 -7.18 -14.93 17.87
N VAL A 63 -7.25 -13.59 17.83
CA VAL A 63 -7.56 -12.81 16.63
C VAL A 63 -6.51 -11.72 16.45
N SER A 64 -6.15 -11.44 15.21
CA SER A 64 -5.17 -10.38 14.86
C SER A 64 -5.66 -9.45 13.75
N SER A 65 -6.84 -9.74 13.19
CA SER A 65 -7.48 -8.86 12.22
C SER A 65 -9.00 -9.00 12.23
N ALA A 66 -9.65 -7.92 11.82
CA ALA A 66 -11.08 -7.85 11.57
C ALA A 66 -11.34 -7.26 10.18
N VAL A 67 -12.39 -7.70 9.50
CA VAL A 67 -12.88 -7.10 8.25
C VAL A 67 -14.31 -6.66 8.46
N ILE A 68 -14.57 -5.37 8.28
CA ILE A 68 -15.91 -4.80 8.37
C ILE A 68 -16.43 -4.59 6.95
N LYS A 69 -17.52 -5.25 6.59
CA LYS A 69 -18.19 -5.06 5.30
C LYS A 69 -19.46 -4.24 5.53
N PRO A 70 -19.50 -2.95 5.15
CA PRO A 70 -20.73 -2.17 5.23
C PRO A 70 -21.74 -2.63 4.18
N ALA A 71 -23.04 -2.51 4.49
CA ALA A 71 -24.13 -2.74 3.54
C ALA A 71 -24.58 -1.42 2.91
N SER A 72 -25.16 -1.48 1.70
CA SER A 72 -25.70 -0.31 1.02
C SER A 72 -26.94 0.27 1.72
N GLY A 73 -27.17 1.57 1.54
CA GLY A 73 -28.33 2.29 2.09
C GLY A 73 -28.27 2.63 3.58
N GLY A 74 -27.09 2.49 4.21
CA GLY A 74 -26.81 3.01 5.56
C GLY A 74 -26.07 4.35 5.55
N GLY A 75 -25.99 5.00 6.71
CA GLY A 75 -25.15 6.19 6.92
C GLY A 75 -23.66 5.87 6.83
N SER A 76 -22.86 6.86 6.42
CA SER A 76 -21.41 6.75 6.27
C SER A 76 -20.73 6.87 7.63
N ILE A 77 -19.97 5.85 8.03
CA ILE A 77 -19.18 5.85 9.26
C ILE A 77 -18.03 6.85 9.10
N SER A 78 -17.89 7.77 10.05
CA SER A 78 -16.82 8.78 10.09
C SER A 78 -15.83 8.56 11.23
N ALA A 79 -16.21 7.86 12.30
CA ALA A 79 -15.31 7.49 13.39
C ALA A 79 -15.75 6.17 14.06
N TRP A 80 -14.75 5.37 14.47
CA TRP A 80 -14.97 4.08 15.10
C TRP A 80 -13.79 3.65 15.98
N ARG A 81 -14.03 2.64 16.82
CA ARG A 81 -13.00 1.92 17.57
C ARG A 81 -13.30 0.43 17.64
N LEU A 82 -12.25 -0.37 17.69
CA LEU A 82 -12.31 -1.81 17.89
C LEU A 82 -11.84 -2.12 19.30
N LEU A 83 -12.66 -2.84 20.07
CA LEU A 83 -12.46 -3.07 21.49
C LEU A 83 -12.31 -4.56 21.78
N ASN A 84 -11.40 -4.88 22.71
CA ASN A 84 -11.49 -6.11 23.47
C ASN A 84 -12.57 -5.91 24.55
N ALA A 85 -13.72 -6.54 24.39
CA ALA A 85 -14.84 -6.33 25.30
C ALA A 85 -14.69 -7.10 26.63
N ASP A 86 -13.69 -7.98 26.75
CA ASP A 86 -13.42 -8.68 28.01
C ASP A 86 -12.82 -7.73 29.06
N ASN A 87 -12.06 -6.72 28.62
CA ASN A 87 -11.33 -5.80 29.51
C ASN A 87 -11.47 -4.32 29.14
N GLY A 88 -12.18 -3.99 28.06
CA GLY A 88 -12.41 -2.62 27.60
C GLY A 88 -11.24 -1.97 26.84
N ALA A 89 -10.17 -2.71 26.56
CA ALA A 89 -9.02 -2.17 25.84
C ALA A 89 -9.38 -1.81 24.39
N VAL A 90 -8.95 -0.63 23.94
CA VAL A 90 -9.05 -0.22 22.53
C VAL A 90 -7.90 -0.88 21.77
N LEU A 91 -8.23 -1.82 20.87
CA LEU A 91 -7.26 -2.53 20.03
C LEU A 91 -6.90 -1.73 18.79
N ALA A 92 -7.86 -0.98 18.25
CA ALA A 92 -7.67 -0.08 17.12
C ALA A 92 -8.73 1.02 17.14
N SER A 93 -8.47 2.14 16.45
CA SER A 93 -9.46 3.16 16.17
C SER A 93 -9.19 3.79 14.82
N GLY A 94 -10.20 4.43 14.23
CA GLY A 94 -10.04 5.04 12.91
C GLY A 94 -11.15 6.01 12.57
N SER A 95 -10.94 6.69 11.45
CA SER A 95 -11.91 7.57 10.82
C SER A 95 -12.30 7.02 9.44
N GLY A 96 -13.50 7.38 8.97
CA GLY A 96 -14.06 6.85 7.72
C GLY A 96 -14.56 5.41 7.79
N SER A 97 -15.07 4.90 6.68
CA SER A 97 -15.58 3.52 6.57
C SER A 97 -14.44 2.51 6.67
N PRO A 98 -14.43 1.60 7.67
CA PRO A 98 -13.38 0.61 7.81
C PRO A 98 -13.50 -0.50 6.76
N SER A 99 -12.36 -1.02 6.33
CA SER A 99 -12.23 -2.26 5.57
C SER A 99 -11.58 -3.32 6.45
N THR A 100 -10.27 -3.56 6.29
CA THR A 100 -9.48 -4.44 7.15
C THR A 100 -8.84 -3.64 8.28
N ILE A 101 -9.01 -4.13 9.50
CA ILE A 101 -8.44 -3.57 10.72
C ILE A 101 -7.47 -4.61 11.28
N SER A 102 -6.17 -4.29 11.29
CA SER A 102 -5.13 -5.13 11.89
C SER A 102 -4.77 -4.63 13.30
N PHE A 103 -4.51 -5.55 14.21
CA PHE A 103 -4.11 -5.24 15.59
C PHE A 103 -3.21 -6.37 16.12
N SER A 104 -2.47 -6.10 17.21
CA SER A 104 -1.65 -7.13 17.86
C SER A 104 -2.49 -8.35 18.20
N SER A 105 -2.00 -9.55 17.88
CA SER A 105 -2.71 -10.79 18.16
C SER A 105 -3.17 -10.83 19.62
N THR A 106 -4.48 -10.89 19.82
CA THR A 106 -5.12 -10.78 21.12
C THR A 106 -6.04 -11.98 21.30
N SER A 107 -5.90 -12.67 22.43
CA SER A 107 -6.82 -13.73 22.84
C SER A 107 -7.95 -13.14 23.67
N LEU A 108 -9.18 -13.26 23.18
CA LEU A 108 -10.38 -12.64 23.76
C LEU A 108 -11.62 -13.49 23.49
N LYS A 109 -12.67 -13.35 24.30
CA LYS A 109 -13.98 -13.98 24.10
C LYS A 109 -14.93 -13.10 23.30
N LYS A 110 -14.70 -11.78 23.27
CA LYS A 110 -15.59 -10.84 22.58
C LYS A 110 -14.86 -9.65 21.97
N LEU A 111 -15.01 -9.47 20.67
CA LEU A 111 -14.46 -8.36 19.90
C LEU A 111 -15.60 -7.43 19.48
N THR A 112 -15.50 -6.14 19.82
CA THR A 112 -16.56 -5.16 19.57
C THR A 112 -16.10 -4.11 18.57
N PHE A 113 -16.88 -3.94 17.51
CA PHE A 113 -16.76 -2.80 16.60
C PHE A 113 -17.75 -1.72 17.04
N ASP A 114 -17.21 -0.60 17.54
CA ASP A 114 -17.96 0.51 18.13
C ASP A 114 -17.90 1.73 17.21
N ILE A 115 -19.05 2.10 16.65
CA ILE A 115 -19.20 3.27 15.77
C ILE A 115 -19.49 4.49 16.62
N THR A 116 -18.55 5.43 16.63
CA THR A 116 -18.63 6.64 17.46
C THR A 116 -19.13 7.86 16.69
N SER A 117 -19.12 7.82 15.35
CA SER A 117 -19.73 8.86 14.51
C SER A 117 -20.11 8.31 13.12
N ALA A 118 -21.27 8.72 12.61
CA ALA A 118 -21.72 8.46 11.24
C ALA A 118 -22.73 9.53 10.77
N SER A 119 -22.92 9.67 9.46
CA SER A 119 -23.88 10.62 8.86
C SER A 119 -25.36 10.19 8.94
N GLY A 120 -25.61 8.96 9.36
CA GLY A 120 -26.93 8.30 9.48
C GLY A 120 -26.74 6.94 10.14
N ALA A 121 -27.81 6.17 10.34
CA ALA A 121 -27.67 4.81 10.90
C ALA A 121 -26.88 3.90 9.94
N PRO A 122 -25.65 3.47 10.30
CA PRO A 122 -24.83 2.64 9.43
C PRO A 122 -25.38 1.23 9.33
N ARG A 123 -25.05 0.52 8.25
CA ARG A 123 -25.41 -0.89 8.07
C ARG A 123 -24.13 -1.70 7.93
N ILE A 124 -23.98 -2.74 8.75
CA ILE A 124 -22.86 -3.67 8.69
C ILE A 124 -23.39 -5.00 8.18
N ALA A 125 -22.91 -5.41 7.02
CA ALA A 125 -23.22 -6.70 6.41
C ALA A 125 -22.38 -7.81 7.04
N GLU A 126 -21.07 -7.62 7.21
CA GLU A 126 -20.19 -8.61 7.83
C GLU A 126 -19.18 -7.97 8.80
N PHE A 127 -18.83 -8.73 9.83
CA PHE A 127 -17.75 -8.50 10.78
C PHE A 127 -16.94 -9.79 10.86
N GLU A 128 -16.02 -9.96 9.93
CA GLU A 128 -15.16 -11.14 9.80
C GLU A 128 -13.92 -11.00 10.69
N THR A 129 -13.40 -12.12 11.21
CA THR A 129 -12.23 -12.12 12.09
C THR A 129 -11.29 -13.27 11.75
N TYR A 130 -9.99 -13.03 11.92
CA TYR A 130 -8.96 -13.99 11.52
C TYR A 130 -7.79 -14.02 12.51
N SER A 131 -7.24 -15.22 12.73
CA SER A 131 -5.93 -15.44 13.35
C SER A 131 -4.85 -15.34 12.25
N SER A 132 -3.70 -14.75 12.58
CA SER A 132 -2.57 -14.45 11.68
C SER A 132 -2.36 -15.39 10.49
N GLY A 133 -2.32 -14.85 9.27
CA GLY A 133 -1.68 -15.48 8.09
C GLY A 133 -2.58 -15.91 6.94
N GLY A 134 -3.90 -15.67 7.00
CA GLY A 134 -4.81 -16.03 5.92
C GLY A 134 -5.14 -14.86 4.98
N SER A 135 -4.56 -14.83 3.79
CA SER A 135 -5.13 -14.08 2.65
C SER A 135 -6.35 -14.85 2.14
N THR A 136 -7.57 -14.43 2.54
CA THR A 136 -8.83 -15.10 2.17
C THR A 136 -9.41 -14.51 0.87
N PRO A 137 -10.13 -15.31 0.04
CA PRO A 137 -10.27 -15.10 -1.40
C PRO A 137 -11.44 -14.18 -1.74
N THR A 138 -11.18 -13.16 -2.54
CA THR A 138 -12.23 -12.41 -3.24
C THR A 138 -12.75 -13.24 -4.42
N THR A 139 -13.98 -13.72 -4.30
CA THR A 139 -14.79 -14.18 -5.44
C THR A 139 -15.70 -13.05 -5.94
N SER A 140 -15.89 -13.05 -7.26
CA SER A 140 -17.02 -12.49 -8.03
C SER A 140 -16.87 -11.08 -8.69
N PRO A 141 -17.66 -10.77 -9.74
CA PRO A 141 -17.16 -10.56 -11.11
C PRO A 141 -17.49 -9.18 -11.72
N THR A 142 -16.86 -8.91 -12.87
CA THR A 142 -17.06 -7.83 -13.88
C THR A 142 -18.56 -7.51 -14.13
N THR A 143 -19.06 -6.25 -14.22
CA THR A 143 -18.86 -5.23 -15.29
C THR A 143 -19.31 -3.78 -14.92
N PRO A 144 -18.93 -2.73 -15.71
CA PRO A 144 -18.96 -1.26 -15.42
C PRO A 144 -20.31 -0.55 -15.76
N PRO A 145 -20.61 0.73 -15.36
CA PRO A 145 -19.83 1.93 -15.75
C PRO A 145 -19.73 3.15 -14.79
N THR A 146 -18.67 3.94 -15.04
CA THR A 146 -18.50 5.42 -14.96
C THR A 146 -18.55 6.22 -13.64
N THR A 147 -17.37 6.79 -13.35
CA THR A 147 -17.05 8.15 -12.86
C THR A 147 -17.40 8.55 -11.42
N SER A 148 -16.41 8.44 -10.52
CA SER A 148 -15.66 9.61 -10.00
C SER A 148 -14.48 9.12 -9.13
N PRO A 149 -13.25 9.63 -9.27
CA PRO A 149 -12.11 9.15 -8.50
C PRO A 149 -12.19 9.65 -7.05
N THR A 150 -12.00 8.73 -6.10
CA THR A 150 -11.62 9.08 -4.72
C THR A 150 -10.36 9.95 -4.79
N PRO A 151 -10.33 11.14 -4.15
CA PRO A 151 -9.14 11.98 -4.13
C PRO A 151 -7.97 11.22 -3.49
N GLY A 152 -6.82 11.22 -4.17
CA GLY A 152 -5.56 10.80 -3.55
C GLY A 152 -5.22 11.67 -2.33
N PRO A 153 -4.23 11.28 -1.52
CA PRO A 153 -3.87 12.02 -0.31
C PRO A 153 -3.52 13.48 -0.66
N THR A 154 -4.28 14.45 -0.15
CA THR A 154 -4.32 15.87 -0.55
C THR A 154 -3.15 16.74 -0.07
N GLY A 155 -1.98 16.16 0.21
CA GLY A 155 -0.77 16.94 0.45
C GLY A 155 -0.03 17.17 -0.85
N ASN A 156 -0.27 18.29 -1.57
CA ASN A 156 0.59 18.68 -2.68
C ASN A 156 1.97 19.04 -2.09
N PRO A 157 3.05 18.27 -2.37
CA PRO A 157 4.36 18.43 -1.71
C PRO A 157 5.11 19.72 -2.11
N GLY A 158 4.50 20.60 -2.91
CA GLY A 158 5.20 21.71 -3.55
C GLY A 158 6.10 21.25 -4.69
N ALA A 159 6.77 22.18 -5.37
CA ALA A 159 7.76 21.82 -6.39
C ALA A 159 9.04 21.31 -5.69
N PRO A 160 9.59 20.14 -6.08
CA PRO A 160 10.85 19.66 -5.52
C PRO A 160 11.99 20.61 -5.86
N THR A 161 12.78 21.01 -4.86
CA THR A 161 13.87 22.00 -5.02
C THR A 161 15.26 21.39 -5.13
N GLY A 162 15.39 20.09 -4.88
CA GLY A 162 16.69 19.42 -4.72
C GLY A 162 17.35 19.65 -3.36
N SER A 163 16.72 20.41 -2.45
CA SER A 163 17.24 20.68 -1.11
C SER A 163 17.05 19.46 -0.22
N TRP A 164 18.15 18.92 0.30
CA TRP A 164 18.11 17.81 1.24
C TRP A 164 17.73 18.30 2.64
N PRO A 165 16.87 17.58 3.38
CA PRO A 165 16.54 17.97 4.74
C PRO A 165 17.69 17.67 5.71
N ALA A 166 17.73 18.45 6.80
CA ALA A 166 18.58 18.13 7.94
C ALA A 166 18.01 16.93 8.72
N SER A 167 18.90 16.05 9.18
CA SER A 167 18.52 14.94 10.05
C SER A 167 18.21 15.44 11.46
N ALA A 168 17.12 14.93 12.05
CA ALA A 168 16.72 15.23 13.43
C ALA A 168 17.35 14.26 14.47
N GLY A 169 18.35 13.48 14.06
CA GLY A 169 19.01 12.47 14.89
C GLY A 169 19.20 11.17 14.13
N SER A 170 19.92 10.22 14.70
CA SER A 170 20.19 8.92 14.04
C SER A 170 19.67 7.76 14.87
N GLU A 171 19.17 6.74 14.18
CA GLU A 171 18.63 5.52 14.78
C GLU A 171 19.18 4.31 14.00
N ARG A 172 19.84 3.39 14.72
CA ARG A 172 20.34 2.15 14.14
C ARG A 172 19.31 1.06 14.38
N ILE A 173 18.78 0.48 13.31
CA ILE A 173 17.91 -0.69 13.35
C ILE A 173 18.75 -1.96 13.14
N SER A 174 18.40 -3.02 13.86
CA SER A 174 19.08 -4.31 13.83
C SER A 174 18.43 -5.33 12.89
N GLY A 175 17.40 -4.91 12.16
CA GLY A 175 16.62 -5.74 11.24
C GLY A 175 15.43 -4.95 10.68
N THR A 176 14.71 -5.55 9.73
CA THR A 176 13.59 -4.90 9.03
C THR A 176 12.50 -4.42 10.00
N VAL A 177 12.14 -3.13 9.91
CA VAL A 177 11.03 -2.54 10.68
C VAL A 177 9.73 -2.75 9.92
N THR A 178 8.75 -3.41 10.54
CA THR A 178 7.42 -3.59 9.95
C THR A 178 6.53 -2.38 10.26
N VAL A 179 5.83 -1.85 9.25
CA VAL A 179 4.94 -0.69 9.33
C VAL A 179 3.53 -1.10 8.90
N SER A 180 2.61 -1.27 9.85
CA SER A 180 1.21 -1.66 9.58
C SER A 180 0.20 -0.50 9.62
N GLY A 181 0.59 0.62 10.24
CA GLY A 181 -0.17 1.87 10.28
C GLY A 181 0.67 3.02 9.72
N THR A 182 0.72 4.15 10.42
CA THR A 182 1.68 5.22 10.08
C THR A 182 2.91 5.11 10.97
N PHE A 183 4.09 5.02 10.35
CA PHE A 183 5.37 5.24 11.00
C PHE A 183 5.87 6.62 10.62
N ASP A 184 6.00 7.50 11.60
CA ASP A 184 6.63 8.81 11.44
C ASP A 184 8.03 8.76 12.08
N GLY A 185 9.08 8.85 11.26
CA GLY A 185 10.46 8.83 11.73
C GLY A 185 10.97 10.17 12.26
N GLY A 186 10.14 11.22 12.26
CA GLY A 186 10.50 12.53 12.79
C GLY A 186 11.70 13.18 12.10
N MET A 187 11.95 12.86 10.83
CA MET A 187 13.12 13.23 10.04
C MET A 187 14.46 12.72 10.60
N LYS A 188 14.45 11.64 11.37
CA LYS A 188 15.69 10.95 11.78
C LYS A 188 16.28 10.14 10.63
N THR A 189 17.58 9.89 10.73
CA THR A 189 18.32 8.99 9.85
C THR A 189 18.32 7.57 10.40
N TYR A 190 17.76 6.64 9.64
CA TYR A 190 17.70 5.21 9.93
C TYR A 190 18.72 4.46 9.07
N CYS A 191 19.48 3.56 9.70
CA CYS A 191 20.43 2.65 9.05
C CYS A 191 20.51 1.37 9.92
N CYS A 192 21.25 0.31 9.65
CA CYS A 192 22.30 0.09 8.68
C CYS A 192 22.16 -1.38 8.25
N ILE A 193 21.16 -1.70 7.43
CA ILE A 193 20.92 -3.07 6.96
C ILE A 193 21.71 -3.30 5.67
N GLY A 194 22.24 -4.51 5.51
CA GLY A 194 23.03 -4.90 4.34
C GLY A 194 24.49 -4.47 4.43
N ASP A 195 25.20 -4.67 3.32
CA ASP A 195 26.64 -4.41 3.17
C ASP A 195 26.94 -3.28 2.17
N GLY A 196 25.90 -2.65 1.60
CA GLY A 196 26.01 -1.60 0.59
C GLY A 196 26.22 -2.13 -0.83
N SER A 197 26.13 -3.45 -1.06
CA SER A 197 26.20 -4.04 -2.41
C SER A 197 24.87 -3.97 -3.17
N GLN A 198 24.89 -4.29 -4.46
CA GLN A 198 23.71 -4.43 -5.35
C GLN A 198 23.10 -5.85 -5.33
N SER A 199 23.22 -6.57 -4.21
CA SER A 199 22.73 -7.95 -4.11
C SER A 199 21.19 -7.99 -3.99
N GLU A 200 20.52 -8.77 -4.86
CA GLU A 200 19.05 -8.92 -4.88
C GLU A 200 18.44 -9.65 -3.64
N SER A 201 19.27 -10.10 -2.69
CA SER A 201 18.82 -10.85 -1.50
C SER A 201 18.96 -10.08 -0.19
N GLN A 202 19.17 -8.77 -0.24
CA GLN A 202 19.27 -7.96 0.97
C GLN A 202 17.90 -7.75 1.63
N ASP A 203 17.89 -7.68 2.95
CA ASP A 203 16.68 -7.34 3.69
C ASP A 203 16.34 -5.84 3.50
N PRO A 204 15.05 -5.48 3.38
CA PRO A 204 14.65 -4.08 3.36
C PRO A 204 14.80 -3.46 4.76
N MET A 205 15.03 -2.15 4.80
CA MET A 205 15.01 -1.36 6.04
C MET A 205 13.62 -1.30 6.65
N PHE A 206 12.61 -1.06 5.81
CA PHE A 206 11.21 -0.99 6.21
C PHE A 206 10.34 -1.89 5.34
N LYS A 207 9.40 -2.60 5.97
CA LYS A 207 8.37 -3.40 5.31
C LYS A 207 7.00 -2.84 5.66
N ILE A 208 6.41 -2.12 4.71
CA ILE A 208 5.11 -1.47 4.85
C ILE A 208 4.01 -2.46 4.45
N ALA A 209 3.15 -2.81 5.40
CA ALA A 209 1.97 -3.62 5.13
C ALA A 209 0.97 -2.85 4.26
N ASN A 210 -0.01 -3.56 3.71
CA ASN A 210 -1.07 -2.94 2.91
C ASN A 210 -1.80 -1.83 3.72
N GLY A 211 -1.95 -0.65 3.10
CA GLY A 211 -2.51 0.55 3.71
C GLY A 211 -1.54 1.34 4.60
N GLY A 212 -0.35 0.82 4.88
CA GLY A 212 0.62 1.47 5.76
C GLY A 212 1.23 2.74 5.16
N THR A 213 1.72 3.62 6.02
CA THR A 213 2.41 4.87 5.67
C THR A 213 3.76 4.94 6.35
N LEU A 214 4.83 5.12 5.58
CA LEU A 214 6.14 5.52 6.07
C LEU A 214 6.31 7.01 5.78
N GLN A 215 6.61 7.81 6.80
CA GLN A 215 6.80 9.25 6.60
C GLN A 215 7.92 9.87 7.42
N ASN A 216 8.48 10.95 6.88
CA ASN A 216 9.51 11.76 7.52
C ASN A 216 10.71 10.90 7.97
N VAL A 217 11.27 10.13 7.03
CA VAL A 217 12.38 9.21 7.29
C VAL A 217 13.53 9.56 6.38
N ILE A 218 14.75 9.59 6.91
CA ILE A 218 15.97 9.59 6.09
C ILE A 218 16.57 8.18 6.19
N LEU A 219 16.74 7.48 5.07
CA LEU A 219 17.51 6.24 5.01
C LEU A 219 18.98 6.60 4.79
N GLY A 220 19.81 6.22 5.74
CA GLY A 220 21.27 6.28 5.66
C GLY A 220 21.85 5.06 4.95
N SER A 221 23.17 5.03 4.80
CA SER A 221 23.91 3.92 4.21
C SER A 221 24.53 3.03 5.31
N PRO A 222 24.55 1.70 5.15
CA PRO A 222 23.89 0.92 4.10
C PRO A 222 22.36 0.85 4.30
N ALA A 223 21.63 0.85 3.18
CA ALA A 223 20.16 0.93 3.14
C ALA A 223 19.48 -0.39 2.76
N GLY A 224 20.20 -1.51 2.67
CA GLY A 224 19.66 -2.80 2.24
C GLY A 224 18.92 -2.73 0.90
N ASP A 225 17.81 -3.46 0.80
CA ASP A 225 16.81 -3.34 -0.28
C ASP A 225 15.72 -2.31 0.10
N GLY A 226 16.17 -1.15 0.60
CA GLY A 226 15.37 0.04 0.83
C GLY A 226 14.06 -0.19 1.60
N VAL A 227 12.93 0.09 0.94
CA VAL A 227 11.58 0.00 1.52
C VAL A 227 10.71 -0.95 0.70
N HIS A 228 10.10 -1.95 1.34
CA HIS A 228 9.15 -2.86 0.68
C HIS A 228 7.72 -2.49 0.98
N CYS A 229 6.88 -2.37 -0.06
CA CYS A 229 5.44 -2.26 0.08
C CYS A 229 4.77 -3.59 -0.26
N GLU A 230 4.19 -4.23 0.75
CA GLU A 230 3.56 -5.56 0.63
C GLU A 230 2.11 -5.51 0.12
N GLY A 231 1.56 -4.30 0.02
CA GLY A 231 0.27 -3.98 -0.60
C GLY A 231 0.30 -2.57 -1.18
N THR A 232 -0.85 -1.91 -1.26
CA THR A 232 -0.87 -0.45 -1.41
C THR A 232 -0.19 0.19 -0.20
N CYS A 233 0.63 1.21 -0.40
CA CYS A 233 1.32 1.89 0.69
C CYS A 233 1.45 3.38 0.39
N THR A 234 1.77 4.17 1.42
CA THR A 234 2.19 5.56 1.24
C THR A 234 3.62 5.74 1.76
N ILE A 235 4.46 6.32 0.93
CA ILE A 235 5.81 6.76 1.25
C ILE A 235 5.79 8.28 1.12
N ARG A 236 5.88 9.00 2.25
CA ARG A 236 5.70 10.45 2.27
C ARG A 236 6.90 11.14 2.88
N ASN A 237 7.52 12.06 2.14
CA ASN A 237 8.69 12.81 2.64
C ASN A 237 9.79 11.88 3.18
N VAL A 238 10.14 10.86 2.39
CA VAL A 238 11.20 9.90 2.70
C VAL A 238 12.41 10.17 1.81
N TRP A 239 13.60 10.10 2.39
CA TRP A 239 14.84 10.54 1.78
C TRP A 239 15.92 9.44 1.81
N TRP A 240 16.49 9.04 0.69
CA TRP A 240 17.56 8.04 0.62
C TRP A 240 18.89 8.71 0.34
N ASN A 241 19.77 8.76 1.35
CA ASN A 241 21.10 9.35 1.22
C ASN A 241 21.99 8.58 0.22
N ASP A 242 21.70 7.30 0.06
CA ASP A 242 22.40 6.34 -0.78
C ASP A 242 21.42 5.21 -1.07
N ILE A 243 21.08 5.01 -2.34
CA ILE A 243 20.21 3.90 -2.73
C ILE A 243 21.05 2.62 -2.62
N GLY A 244 20.54 1.63 -1.88
CA GLY A 244 21.13 0.30 -1.84
C GLY A 244 20.89 -0.44 -3.15
N GLU A 245 20.18 -1.57 -3.12
CA GLU A 245 19.74 -2.23 -4.35
C GLU A 245 18.64 -1.39 -5.05
N ASP A 246 17.49 -1.23 -4.39
CA ASP A 246 16.42 -0.32 -4.78
C ASP A 246 16.09 0.68 -3.65
N ALA A 247 15.52 1.84 -3.99
CA ALA A 247 15.02 2.76 -2.96
C ALA A 247 13.72 2.22 -2.35
N ALA A 248 12.78 1.80 -3.21
CA ALA A 248 11.60 1.09 -2.77
C ALA A 248 11.08 0.08 -3.81
N THR A 249 10.55 -1.03 -3.29
CA THR A 249 10.04 -2.15 -4.06
C THR A 249 8.56 -2.40 -3.75
N PHE A 250 7.70 -2.23 -4.76
CA PHE A 250 6.25 -2.41 -4.67
C PHE A 250 5.87 -3.84 -5.06
N LYS A 251 5.41 -4.63 -4.07
CA LYS A 251 5.20 -6.08 -4.19
C LYS A 251 3.73 -6.49 -4.13
N GLY A 252 2.85 -5.58 -3.72
CA GLY A 252 1.41 -5.82 -3.59
C GLY A 252 0.76 -6.34 -4.87
N THR A 253 -0.06 -7.37 -4.74
CA THR A 253 -0.79 -8.00 -5.87
C THR A 253 -2.31 -7.80 -5.81
N GLY A 254 -2.79 -7.01 -4.85
CA GLY A 254 -4.20 -6.68 -4.67
C GLY A 254 -4.72 -5.54 -5.58
N GLY A 255 -3.89 -5.02 -6.49
CA GLY A 255 -4.19 -3.83 -7.28
C GLY A 255 -4.12 -2.54 -6.46
N GLY A 256 -4.89 -1.54 -6.86
CA GLY A 256 -4.95 -0.24 -6.19
C GLY A 256 -3.80 0.69 -6.55
N THR A 257 -3.50 1.65 -5.68
CA THR A 257 -2.44 2.65 -5.90
C THR A 257 -1.56 2.79 -4.66
N SER A 258 -0.25 2.61 -4.84
CA SER A 258 0.77 3.04 -3.88
C SER A 258 1.23 4.45 -4.20
N TYR A 259 1.57 5.23 -3.19
CA TYR A 259 1.90 6.64 -3.31
C TYR A 259 3.32 6.92 -2.83
N VAL A 260 4.08 7.65 -3.64
CA VAL A 260 5.32 8.33 -3.26
C VAL A 260 5.04 9.83 -3.33
N ILE A 261 5.12 10.51 -2.20
CA ILE A 261 4.69 11.91 -2.05
C ILE A 261 5.82 12.73 -1.41
N GLY A 262 6.44 13.60 -2.20
CA GLY A 262 7.62 14.35 -1.76
C GLY A 262 8.83 13.43 -1.55
N GLY A 263 9.86 13.94 -0.88
CA GLY A 263 11.07 13.19 -0.59
C GLY A 263 12.10 13.22 -1.72
N GLY A 264 13.15 12.42 -1.57
CA GLY A 264 14.15 12.28 -2.63
C GLY A 264 15.15 11.16 -2.43
N ALA A 265 15.86 10.78 -3.48
CA ALA A 265 16.88 9.75 -3.41
C ALA A 265 18.10 10.12 -4.26
N ARG A 266 19.25 9.52 -3.95
CA ARG A 266 20.49 9.74 -4.70
C ARG A 266 21.40 8.52 -4.67
N SER A 267 22.38 8.53 -5.56
CA SER A 267 23.45 7.51 -5.63
C SER A 267 22.94 6.10 -5.95
N GLY A 268 21.92 5.96 -6.80
CA GLY A 268 21.46 4.66 -7.28
C GLY A 268 22.29 4.15 -8.45
N SER A 269 22.42 2.82 -8.56
CA SER A 269 23.15 2.18 -9.65
C SER A 269 22.26 1.82 -10.84
N ASP A 270 21.07 1.24 -10.61
CA ASP A 270 20.16 0.82 -11.69
C ASP A 270 18.78 1.48 -11.59
N LYS A 271 17.97 1.12 -10.59
CA LYS A 271 16.57 1.54 -10.49
C LYS A 271 16.26 2.09 -9.11
N THR A 272 15.48 3.17 -9.07
CA THR A 272 15.04 3.80 -7.81
C THR A 272 13.80 3.10 -7.29
N PHE A 273 12.77 2.96 -8.13
CA PHE A 273 11.51 2.31 -7.77
C PHE A 273 11.25 1.08 -8.62
N GLN A 274 11.22 -0.07 -7.95
CA GLN A 274 10.92 -1.35 -8.57
C GLN A 274 9.47 -1.75 -8.32
N HIS A 275 8.75 -2.13 -9.38
CA HIS A 275 7.37 -2.57 -9.28
C HIS A 275 7.25 -4.05 -9.68
N ASN A 276 7.22 -4.92 -8.68
CA ASN A 276 7.11 -6.37 -8.82
C ASN A 276 5.66 -6.84 -8.84
N GLY A 277 4.80 -6.17 -8.06
CA GLY A 277 3.36 -6.43 -7.93
C GLY A 277 2.51 -5.96 -9.11
N ASN A 278 1.22 -5.70 -8.87
CA ASN A 278 0.27 -5.14 -9.85
C ASN A 278 -0.33 -3.82 -9.35
N GLY A 279 -1.12 -3.16 -10.20
CA GLY A 279 -1.78 -1.90 -9.85
C GLY A 279 -0.96 -0.68 -10.27
N THR A 280 -1.05 0.40 -9.49
CA THR A 280 -0.45 1.70 -9.84
C THR A 280 0.55 2.17 -8.80
N VAL A 281 1.67 2.74 -9.23
CA VAL A 281 2.55 3.57 -8.38
C VAL A 281 2.39 5.02 -8.81
N SER A 282 2.01 5.89 -7.88
CA SER A 282 1.86 7.33 -8.10
C SER A 282 3.02 8.06 -7.42
N ILE A 283 3.89 8.69 -8.21
CA ILE A 283 5.09 9.38 -7.77
C ILE A 283 4.89 10.87 -7.99
N SER A 284 4.94 11.65 -6.92
CA SER A 284 4.73 13.09 -6.99
C SER A 284 5.63 13.90 -6.08
N GLY A 285 6.15 15.03 -6.55
CA GLY A 285 7.00 15.92 -5.75
C GLY A 285 8.36 15.36 -5.38
N PHE A 286 8.82 14.31 -6.07
CA PHE A 286 10.04 13.60 -5.73
C PHE A 286 11.27 14.24 -6.38
N TYR A 287 12.39 14.24 -5.65
CA TYR A 287 13.70 14.61 -6.19
C TYR A 287 14.60 13.39 -6.35
N LEU A 288 15.19 13.18 -7.52
CA LEU A 288 16.16 12.11 -7.76
C LEU A 288 17.48 12.71 -8.28
N SER A 289 18.61 12.26 -7.73
CA SER A 289 19.94 12.65 -8.20
C SER A 289 20.89 11.46 -8.36
N GLY A 290 21.15 11.03 -9.60
CA GLY A 290 22.04 9.91 -9.88
C GLY A 290 21.35 8.55 -9.71
N SER A 291 20.78 8.02 -10.78
CA SER A 291 20.26 6.64 -10.90
C SER A 291 19.93 6.32 -12.35
N GLY A 292 20.09 5.07 -12.78
CA GLY A 292 19.73 4.69 -14.15
C GLY A 292 18.25 4.94 -14.47
N LYS A 293 17.33 4.55 -13.58
CA LYS A 293 15.88 4.63 -13.82
C LYS A 293 15.12 5.10 -12.59
N LEU A 294 14.21 6.05 -12.75
CA LEU A 294 13.30 6.42 -11.66
C LEU A 294 12.31 5.27 -11.36
N TYR A 295 11.69 4.69 -12.38
CA TYR A 295 10.71 3.60 -12.21
C TYR A 295 10.93 2.46 -13.21
N ARG A 296 10.84 1.21 -12.73
CA ARG A 296 10.83 0.00 -13.56
C ARG A 296 9.73 -0.97 -13.14
N GLY A 297 8.86 -1.33 -14.09
CA GLY A 297 7.97 -2.48 -13.93
C GLY A 297 8.72 -3.78 -14.20
N CYS A 298 8.76 -4.72 -13.26
CA CYS A 298 9.56 -5.94 -13.40
C CYS A 298 9.28 -6.70 -14.71
N GLY A 299 10.32 -6.93 -15.52
CA GLY A 299 10.18 -7.49 -16.86
C GLY A 299 10.33 -9.01 -16.96
N ASN A 300 10.92 -9.66 -15.95
CA ASN A 300 11.22 -11.10 -15.93
C ASN A 300 10.98 -11.71 -14.53
N CYS A 301 10.07 -11.11 -13.75
CA CYS A 301 9.66 -11.67 -12.46
C CYS A 301 9.01 -13.05 -12.63
N THR A 302 9.00 -13.82 -11.54
CA THR A 302 8.34 -15.15 -11.49
C THR A 302 6.90 -15.08 -12.01
N ASN A 303 6.17 -14.02 -11.65
CA ASN A 303 4.83 -13.73 -12.15
C ASN A 303 4.84 -12.47 -13.00
N SER A 304 4.12 -12.51 -14.12
CA SER A 304 3.86 -11.36 -14.98
C SER A 304 2.59 -10.64 -14.54
N TYR A 305 2.66 -9.31 -14.40
CA TYR A 305 1.52 -8.48 -14.04
C TYR A 305 1.42 -7.28 -14.96
N GLN A 306 0.19 -6.79 -15.13
CA GLN A 306 -0.06 -5.46 -15.68
C GLN A 306 0.17 -4.41 -14.59
N ARG A 307 0.97 -3.39 -14.92
CA ARG A 307 1.45 -2.37 -13.99
C ARG A 307 1.28 -0.98 -14.56
N HIS A 308 1.00 -0.02 -13.70
CA HIS A 308 0.84 1.37 -14.09
C HIS A 308 1.71 2.27 -13.23
N VAL A 309 2.20 3.36 -13.82
CA VAL A 309 2.88 4.42 -13.10
C VAL A 309 2.31 5.78 -13.49
N LYS A 310 2.15 6.65 -12.49
CA LYS A 310 1.83 8.06 -12.66
C LYS A 310 2.97 8.86 -12.06
N ILE A 311 3.62 9.69 -12.85
CA ILE A 311 4.78 10.49 -12.45
C ILE A 311 4.45 11.94 -12.72
N ASP A 312 4.48 12.76 -11.68
CA ASP A 312 3.98 14.12 -11.76
C ASP A 312 4.77 15.06 -10.86
N ASN A 313 5.21 16.21 -11.37
CA ASN A 313 5.93 17.21 -10.58
C ASN A 313 7.19 16.63 -9.91
N VAL A 314 8.10 16.07 -10.71
CA VAL A 314 9.38 15.50 -10.21
C VAL A 314 10.57 16.28 -10.76
N LEU A 315 11.64 16.36 -9.97
CA LEU A 315 12.93 16.93 -10.37
C LEU A 315 13.95 15.80 -10.44
N LEU A 316 14.53 15.59 -11.63
CA LEU A 316 15.42 14.49 -11.91
C LEU A 316 16.76 15.07 -12.35
N ASN A 317 17.83 14.64 -11.70
CA ASN A 317 19.18 15.06 -11.97
C ASN A 317 20.02 13.83 -12.28
N ASP A 318 20.75 13.83 -13.39
CA ASP A 318 21.68 12.76 -13.76
C ASP A 318 21.00 11.37 -13.79
N ILE A 319 20.06 11.18 -14.72
CA ILE A 319 19.34 9.92 -14.93
C ILE A 319 19.25 9.53 -16.40
N ASP A 320 19.15 8.22 -16.68
CA ASP A 320 19.02 7.72 -18.06
C ASP A 320 17.56 7.57 -18.51
N MET A 321 16.66 7.18 -17.60
CA MET A 321 15.26 6.88 -17.93
C MET A 321 14.29 7.24 -16.81
N ILE A 322 13.13 7.81 -17.17
CA ILE A 322 12.08 8.13 -16.19
C ILE A 322 11.25 6.88 -15.87
N ALA A 323 10.69 6.21 -16.89
CA ALA A 323 9.90 5.00 -16.69
C ALA A 323 10.19 3.90 -17.71
N GLY A 324 10.46 2.69 -17.24
CA GLY A 324 10.55 1.46 -18.06
C GLY A 324 9.34 0.54 -17.85
N ILE A 325 8.52 0.36 -18.90
CA ILE A 325 7.26 -0.40 -18.84
C ILE A 325 7.25 -1.60 -19.80
N ASN A 326 6.49 -2.65 -19.48
CA ASN A 326 6.34 -3.83 -20.35
C ASN A 326 5.05 -3.70 -21.17
N SER A 327 5.16 -3.15 -22.39
CA SER A 327 3.98 -2.76 -23.18
C SER A 327 3.12 -3.95 -23.62
N ASN A 328 3.73 -5.12 -23.81
CA ASN A 328 3.03 -6.36 -24.17
C ASN A 328 2.14 -6.93 -23.03
N TRP A 329 2.33 -6.49 -21.79
CA TRP A 329 1.44 -6.83 -20.67
C TRP A 329 0.42 -5.75 -20.36
N GLY A 330 0.35 -4.72 -21.21
CA GLY A 330 -0.58 -3.61 -21.05
C GLY A 330 -0.14 -2.57 -20.02
N ASP A 331 1.15 -2.54 -19.64
CA ASP A 331 1.65 -1.55 -18.70
C ASP A 331 1.43 -0.13 -19.22
N THR A 332 1.22 0.85 -18.34
CA THR A 332 1.11 2.26 -18.74
C THR A 332 1.95 3.18 -17.87
N ALA A 333 2.51 4.23 -18.47
CA ALA A 333 3.17 5.32 -17.79
C ALA A 333 2.46 6.62 -18.17
N THR A 334 1.97 7.36 -17.18
CA THR A 334 1.49 8.74 -17.33
C THR A 334 2.52 9.66 -16.71
N ILE A 335 3.10 10.56 -17.49
CA ILE A 335 4.22 11.40 -17.05
C ILE A 335 3.90 12.85 -17.36
N THR A 336 3.88 13.69 -16.33
CA THR A 336 3.55 15.12 -16.43
C THR A 336 4.52 15.95 -15.57
N ARG A 337 4.77 17.20 -15.97
CA ARG A 337 5.50 18.19 -15.15
C ARG A 337 6.84 17.67 -14.60
N VAL A 338 7.68 17.11 -15.45
CA VAL A 338 9.02 16.66 -15.08
C VAL A 338 10.03 17.75 -15.39
N THR A 339 10.96 18.00 -14.47
CA THR A 339 12.16 18.78 -14.74
C THR A 339 13.38 17.87 -14.72
N VAL A 340 14.22 17.94 -15.76
CA VAL A 340 15.45 17.15 -15.90
C VAL A 340 16.65 18.09 -15.97
N SER A 341 17.69 17.81 -15.19
CA SER A 341 18.97 18.52 -15.21
C SER A 341 20.14 17.56 -15.34
N ASN A 342 21.23 18.04 -15.93
CA ASN A 342 22.48 17.27 -16.11
C ASN A 342 22.26 15.90 -16.79
N SER A 343 21.30 15.81 -17.70
CA SER A 343 21.05 14.63 -18.53
C SER A 343 20.68 15.09 -19.94
N SER A 344 21.55 14.81 -20.90
CA SER A 344 21.39 15.31 -22.27
C SER A 344 20.38 14.51 -23.11
N SER A 345 20.02 13.29 -22.69
CA SER A 345 19.16 12.40 -23.48
C SER A 345 18.40 11.39 -22.63
N VAL A 346 17.55 11.87 -21.72
CA VAL A 346 16.71 10.99 -20.88
C VAL A 346 15.61 10.33 -21.71
N VAL A 347 15.41 9.02 -21.54
CA VAL A 347 14.25 8.32 -22.08
C VAL A 347 13.06 8.52 -21.15
N ALA A 348 12.07 9.31 -21.56
CA ALA A 348 10.90 9.56 -20.72
C ALA A 348 10.08 8.28 -20.45
N CYS A 349 9.70 7.55 -21.51
CA CYS A 349 8.98 6.29 -21.38
C CYS A 349 9.61 5.24 -22.28
N GLY A 350 10.33 4.28 -21.69
CA GLY A 350 10.94 3.15 -22.38
C GLY A 350 9.99 1.94 -22.41
N LYS A 351 9.70 1.42 -23.61
CA LYS A 351 8.89 0.22 -23.78
C LYS A 351 9.77 -1.02 -23.85
N TYR A 352 9.36 -2.07 -23.16
CA TYR A 352 10.01 -3.37 -23.15
C TYR A 352 9.01 -4.46 -23.51
N LYS A 353 9.52 -5.57 -24.06
CA LYS A 353 8.82 -6.85 -24.12
C LYS A 353 9.12 -7.60 -22.83
N GLY A 354 8.19 -7.61 -21.89
CA GLY A 354 8.24 -8.46 -20.70
C GLY A 354 8.18 -9.94 -21.07
N VAL A 355 8.88 -10.77 -20.31
CA VAL A 355 9.09 -12.20 -20.54
C VAL A 355 8.92 -12.99 -19.24
N ALA A 356 8.81 -14.31 -19.35
CA ALA A 356 8.83 -15.18 -18.17
C ALA A 356 10.22 -15.16 -17.51
N LYS A 357 10.27 -15.52 -16.21
CA LYS A 357 11.52 -15.64 -15.47
C LYS A 357 12.52 -16.59 -16.16
N GLY A 358 13.79 -16.19 -16.17
CA GLY A 358 14.86 -16.92 -16.85
C GLY A 358 15.12 -16.45 -18.28
N SER A 359 14.44 -15.40 -18.74
CA SER A 359 14.71 -14.70 -20.00
C SER A 359 14.89 -13.21 -19.74
N GLU A 360 15.63 -12.54 -20.63
CA GLU A 360 15.87 -11.10 -20.53
C GLU A 360 14.82 -10.28 -21.30
N PRO A 361 14.20 -9.26 -20.66
CA PRO A 361 13.28 -8.37 -21.34
C PRO A 361 13.98 -7.59 -22.47
N THR A 362 13.35 -7.52 -23.64
CA THR A 362 13.93 -6.79 -24.78
C THR A 362 13.42 -5.35 -24.82
N TYR A 363 14.32 -4.38 -24.97
CA TYR A 363 13.94 -2.99 -25.20
C TYR A 363 13.34 -2.81 -26.60
N LEU A 364 12.19 -2.15 -26.68
CA LEU A 364 11.44 -1.91 -27.91
C LEU A 364 11.52 -0.46 -28.40
N GLY A 365 12.22 0.41 -27.67
CA GLY A 365 12.34 1.83 -27.98
C GLY A 365 11.54 2.74 -27.04
N ALA A 366 11.70 4.04 -27.23
CA ALA A 366 10.96 5.07 -26.50
C ALA A 366 9.52 5.20 -27.03
N GLY A 367 8.57 5.52 -26.16
CA GLY A 367 7.19 5.83 -26.51
C GLY A 367 6.82 7.27 -26.13
N TRP A 368 5.98 7.88 -26.97
CA TRP A 368 5.46 9.24 -26.80
C TRP A 368 4.02 9.27 -27.30
N ASN A 369 3.11 9.87 -26.52
CA ASN A 369 1.70 10.04 -26.87
C ASN A 369 1.04 8.76 -27.43
N ASP A 370 1.35 7.60 -26.85
CA ASP A 370 0.76 6.32 -27.26
C ASP A 370 -0.06 5.69 -26.13
N ALA A 371 -0.67 4.53 -26.40
CA ALA A 371 -1.57 3.86 -25.45
C ALA A 371 -0.88 3.48 -24.12
N ASN A 372 0.41 3.15 -24.17
CA ASN A 372 1.21 2.74 -23.01
C ASN A 372 1.96 3.95 -22.41
N CYS A 373 2.56 4.79 -23.26
CA CYS A 373 3.35 5.95 -22.89
C CYS A 373 2.55 7.25 -23.09
N LYS A 374 1.86 7.65 -22.02
CA LYS A 374 1.04 8.87 -21.96
C LYS A 374 1.91 10.02 -21.48
N VAL A 375 2.76 10.50 -22.39
CA VAL A 375 3.72 11.58 -22.17
C VAL A 375 3.96 12.34 -23.47
N SER A 376 3.99 13.66 -23.38
CA SER A 376 4.32 14.59 -24.47
C SER A 376 5.66 15.28 -24.20
N GLN A 377 6.28 15.86 -25.23
CA GLN A 377 7.53 16.62 -25.03
C GLN A 377 7.33 17.81 -24.08
N SER A 378 6.17 18.46 -24.10
CA SER A 378 5.84 19.57 -23.19
C SER A 378 5.73 19.16 -21.72
N ASP A 379 5.60 17.87 -21.43
CA ASP A 379 5.60 17.38 -20.05
C ASP A 379 7.00 17.35 -19.43
N ILE A 380 8.05 17.49 -20.25
CA ILE A 380 9.45 17.42 -19.82
C ILE A 380 10.13 18.78 -20.07
N THR A 381 10.65 19.37 -19.00
CA THR A 381 11.47 20.59 -19.06
C THR A 381 12.92 20.22 -18.77
N TYR A 382 13.83 20.54 -19.70
CA TYR A 382 15.27 20.40 -19.50
C TYR A 382 15.86 21.69 -18.94
N ARG A 383 16.78 21.60 -17.99
CA ARG A 383 17.46 22.73 -17.34
C ARG A 383 18.96 22.52 -17.24
#